data_AF-A0A7J9WR96-F1
#
_entry.id   AF-A0A7J9WR96-F1
#
_cell.length_a   1.000
_cell.length_b   1.000
_cell.length_c   1.000
_cell.angle_alpha   90.00
_cell.angle_beta   90.00
_cell.angle_gamma   90.00
#
_symmetry.space_group_name_H-M   'P 1'
#
loop_
_entity.id
_entity.type
_entity.pdbx_description
1 polymer ?
#
loop_
_entity_poly.entity_id
_entity_poly.type
_entity_poly.pdbx_seq_one_letter_code
_entity_poly.pdbx_strand_id
1 'polypeptide(L)'
;QRVSVGAPYFNRMAVPLALAMIVLMGVGPLVPWGVADPRTLGRRLAVPTAVGLATVGGLGLAGLRGVGPVLTFGLAAFVVATIPAQFAAGARAVRQGHDTGWARALALAVTRRRRLYGGLVVHTGVVLAAVAIAASSAYGSEGEQRLEIGDSFSVGSHTATLVGIDSERTDRRMAISARVALSRGGRDLGVHAPALSFYPSASQAIGTPSVDSGALRDAYLVLTSVNDARTAATIRLALNPLVPWLWVAGGVMVAGALFAGWPGRRPRPATPAPPPVPVAEEITS
;
A
#
# COMPACT_ATOMS: atom_id res chain seq x y z
N GLN A 1 23.89 7.26 -25.68
CA GLN A 1 22.46 6.89 -25.71
C GLN A 1 22.10 6.25 -24.36
N ARG A 2 21.44 6.98 -23.46
CA ARG A 2 20.85 6.36 -22.27
C ARG A 2 19.50 5.80 -22.70
N VAL A 3 19.46 4.52 -23.03
CA VAL A 3 18.18 3.82 -23.19
C VAL A 3 17.58 3.78 -21.80
N SER A 4 16.66 4.70 -21.53
CA SER A 4 15.76 4.61 -20.38
C SER A 4 15.07 3.26 -20.52
N VAL A 5 15.47 2.30 -19.71
CA VAL A 5 14.81 1.01 -19.64
C VAL A 5 13.36 1.26 -19.22
N GLY A 6 12.44 1.18 -20.18
CA GLY A 6 11.04 1.51 -19.96
C GLY A 6 10.38 0.60 -18.92
N ALA A 7 9.14 0.95 -18.55
CA ALA A 7 8.33 0.20 -17.58
C ALA A 7 8.37 -1.34 -17.74
N PRO A 8 8.40 -1.93 -18.96
CA PRO A 8 8.48 -3.38 -19.11
C PRO A 8 9.75 -4.02 -18.53
N TYR A 9 10.92 -3.38 -18.69
CA TYR A 9 12.17 -3.92 -18.17
C TYR A 9 12.25 -3.77 -16.64
N PHE A 10 11.82 -2.61 -16.12
CA PHE A 10 11.70 -2.41 -14.68
C PHE A 10 10.77 -3.45 -14.05
N ASN A 11 9.57 -3.65 -14.63
CA ASN A 11 8.60 -4.62 -14.12
C ASN A 11 9.15 -6.05 -14.15
N ARG A 12 9.89 -6.44 -15.20
CA ARG A 12 10.49 -7.77 -15.32
C ARG A 12 11.49 -8.08 -14.20
N MET A 13 12.17 -7.08 -13.66
CA MET A 13 13.13 -7.26 -12.57
C MET A 13 12.53 -7.01 -11.18
N ALA A 14 11.74 -5.94 -11.04
CA ALA A 14 11.22 -5.50 -9.75
C ALA A 14 10.08 -6.39 -9.24
N VAL A 15 9.17 -6.84 -10.12
CA VAL A 15 7.99 -7.62 -9.70
C VAL A 15 8.38 -8.96 -9.07
N PRO A 16 9.26 -9.80 -9.66
CA PRO A 16 9.67 -11.06 -9.02
C PRO A 16 10.30 -10.86 -7.64
N LEU A 17 11.16 -9.84 -7.50
CA LEU A 17 11.80 -9.51 -6.23
C LEU A 17 10.77 -9.05 -5.19
N ALA A 18 9.82 -8.21 -5.58
CA ALA A 18 8.74 -7.77 -4.71
C ALA A 18 7.85 -8.93 -4.24
N LEU A 19 7.48 -9.85 -5.14
CA LEU A 19 6.70 -11.04 -4.79
C LEU A 19 7.47 -11.95 -3.82
N ALA A 20 8.76 -12.18 -4.06
CA ALA A 20 9.61 -12.95 -3.15
C ALA A 20 9.69 -12.30 -1.75
N MET A 21 9.78 -10.98 -1.68
CA MET A 21 9.76 -10.24 -0.42
C MET A 21 8.42 -10.41 0.31
N ILE A 22 7.28 -10.36 -0.39
CA ILE A 22 5.96 -10.57 0.23
C ILE A 22 5.83 -11.99 0.79
N VAL A 23 6.31 -13.01 0.08
CA VAL A 23 6.36 -14.39 0.59
C VAL A 23 7.16 -14.44 1.88
N LEU A 24 8.34 -13.84 1.89
CA LEU A 24 9.22 -13.82 3.07
C LEU A 24 8.56 -13.09 4.26
N MET A 25 7.81 -12.02 4.01
CA MET A 25 7.03 -11.31 5.04
C MET A 25 5.96 -12.18 5.68
N GLY A 26 5.32 -13.09 4.95
CA GLY A 26 4.34 -14.02 5.51
C GLY A 26 4.99 -15.21 6.24
N VAL A 27 6.07 -15.76 5.69
CA VAL A 27 6.74 -16.93 6.26
C VAL A 27 7.59 -16.57 7.48
N GLY A 28 8.34 -15.47 7.42
CA GLY A 28 9.32 -15.06 8.43
C GLY A 28 8.76 -15.03 9.86
N PRO A 29 7.62 -14.37 10.14
CA PRO A 29 7.03 -14.32 11.48
C PRO A 29 6.57 -15.68 12.03
N LEU A 30 6.36 -16.69 11.18
CA LEU A 30 5.88 -18.02 11.58
C LEU A 30 7.01 -18.99 11.91
N VAL A 31 8.23 -18.72 11.42
CA VAL A 31 9.43 -19.52 11.67
C VAL A 31 9.97 -19.22 13.06
N PRO A 32 9.96 -20.18 14.00
CA PRO A 32 10.60 -20.01 15.30
C PRO A 32 12.12 -19.83 15.12
N TRP A 33 12.75 -19.04 15.97
CA TRP A 33 14.20 -18.94 16.00
C TRP A 33 14.79 -20.28 16.47
N GLY A 34 15.59 -20.95 15.62
CA GLY A 34 16.17 -22.28 15.89
C GLY A 34 15.76 -23.33 14.86
N VAL A 35 15.78 -24.61 15.26
CA VAL A 35 15.37 -25.73 14.38
C VAL A 35 13.85 -25.81 14.34
N ALA A 36 13.25 -25.36 13.24
CA ALA A 36 11.82 -25.49 13.03
C ALA A 36 11.48 -26.91 12.57
N ASP A 37 10.56 -27.58 13.26
CA ASP A 37 9.96 -28.82 12.76
C ASP A 37 9.15 -28.52 11.47
N PRO A 38 9.52 -29.10 10.31
CA PRO A 38 8.85 -28.85 9.03
C PRO A 38 7.35 -29.18 9.08
N ARG A 39 6.95 -30.19 9.86
CA ARG A 39 5.54 -30.58 9.98
C ARG A 39 4.73 -29.50 10.68
N THR A 40 5.27 -28.96 11.77
CA THR A 40 4.63 -27.87 12.51
C THR A 40 4.55 -26.59 11.68
N LEU A 41 5.59 -26.26 10.91
CA LEU A 41 5.57 -25.11 10.00
C LEU A 41 4.54 -25.29 8.88
N GLY A 42 4.50 -26.46 8.25
CA GLY A 42 3.51 -26.80 7.22
C GLY A 42 2.07 -26.65 7.72
N ARG A 43 1.77 -27.13 8.94
CA ARG A 43 0.44 -26.96 9.55
C ARG A 43 0.07 -25.50 9.81
N ARG A 44 1.04 -24.64 10.16
CA ARG A 44 0.81 -23.20 10.35
C ARG A 44 0.58 -22.46 9.04
N LEU A 45 1.24 -22.90 7.97
CA LEU A 45 1.13 -22.30 6.64
C LEU A 45 -0.08 -22.82 5.86
N ALA A 46 -0.63 -23.98 6.19
CA ALA A 46 -1.73 -24.60 5.44
C ALA A 46 -2.93 -23.64 5.24
N VAL A 47 -3.40 -23.00 6.32
CA VAL A 47 -4.54 -22.07 6.24
C VAL A 47 -4.19 -20.80 5.46
N PRO A 48 -3.10 -20.06 5.76
CA PRO A 48 -2.68 -18.91 4.94
C PRO A 48 -2.50 -19.25 3.46
N THR A 49 -1.85 -20.37 3.15
CA THR A 49 -1.62 -20.82 1.76
C THR A 49 -2.93 -21.13 1.06
N ALA A 50 -3.86 -21.82 1.73
CA ALA A 50 -5.19 -22.08 1.19
C ALA A 50 -5.95 -20.78 0.91
N VAL A 51 -5.89 -19.79 1.81
CA VAL A 51 -6.51 -18.46 1.59
C VAL A 51 -5.89 -17.74 0.40
N GLY A 52 -4.56 -17.75 0.26
CA GLY A 52 -3.88 -17.13 -0.88
C GLY A 52 -4.23 -17.81 -2.21
N LEU A 53 -4.22 -19.15 -2.26
CA LEU A 53 -4.60 -19.91 -3.45
C LEU A 53 -6.08 -19.74 -3.80
N ALA A 54 -6.97 -19.75 -2.81
CA ALA A 54 -8.39 -19.49 -3.01
C ALA A 54 -8.64 -18.07 -3.53
N THR A 55 -7.85 -17.08 -3.09
CA THR A 55 -7.92 -15.71 -3.61
C THR A 55 -7.48 -15.67 -5.08
N VAL A 56 -6.37 -16.32 -5.44
CA VAL A 56 -5.89 -16.41 -6.83
C VAL A 56 -6.93 -17.10 -7.72
N GLY A 57 -7.42 -18.26 -7.29
CA GLY A 57 -8.44 -19.02 -8.02
C GLY A 57 -9.75 -18.25 -8.15
N GLY A 58 -10.24 -17.67 -7.06
CA GLY A 58 -11.48 -16.89 -7.03
C GLY A 58 -11.43 -15.65 -7.92
N LEU A 59 -10.33 -14.88 -7.89
CA LEU A 59 -10.16 -13.71 -8.76
C LEU A 59 -9.97 -14.11 -10.23
N GLY A 60 -9.27 -15.21 -10.50
CA GLY A 60 -9.15 -15.77 -11.84
C GLY A 60 -10.51 -16.19 -12.41
N LEU A 61 -11.34 -16.87 -11.61
CA LEU A 61 -12.71 -17.25 -11.98
C LEU A 61 -13.64 -16.03 -12.15
N ALA A 62 -13.42 -14.97 -11.38
CA ALA A 62 -14.13 -13.69 -11.53
C ALA A 62 -13.68 -12.88 -12.77
N GLY A 63 -12.72 -13.39 -13.55
CA GLY A 63 -12.29 -12.79 -14.81
C GLY A 63 -11.20 -11.72 -14.68
N LEU A 64 -10.59 -11.55 -13.50
CA LEU A 64 -9.44 -10.65 -13.37
C LEU A 64 -8.24 -11.24 -14.12
N ARG A 65 -7.65 -10.41 -14.99
CA ARG A 65 -6.49 -10.79 -15.81
C ARG A 65 -5.20 -10.16 -15.26
N GLY A 66 -4.08 -10.78 -15.61
CA GLY A 66 -2.73 -10.35 -15.24
C GLY A 66 -2.12 -11.20 -14.13
N VAL A 67 -1.07 -11.96 -14.46
CA VAL A 67 -0.38 -12.85 -13.52
C VAL A 67 0.20 -12.07 -12.33
N GLY A 68 0.86 -10.94 -12.58
CA GLY A 68 1.47 -10.10 -11.53
C GLY A 68 0.46 -9.62 -10.47
N PRO A 69 -0.62 -8.93 -10.87
CA PRO A 69 -1.65 -8.46 -9.95
C PRO A 69 -2.35 -9.58 -9.18
N VAL A 70 -2.79 -10.64 -9.88
CA VAL A 70 -3.51 -11.76 -9.24
C VAL A 70 -2.62 -12.47 -8.22
N LEU A 71 -1.34 -12.71 -8.55
CA LEU A 71 -0.38 -13.26 -7.58
C LEU A 71 -0.14 -12.30 -6.41
N THR A 72 -0.03 -10.99 -6.66
CA THR A 72 0.14 -10.00 -5.59
C THR A 72 -1.03 -10.03 -4.62
N PHE A 73 -2.27 -10.13 -5.12
CA PHE A 73 -3.47 -10.21 -4.28
C PHE A 73 -3.53 -11.51 -3.48
N GLY A 74 -3.19 -12.65 -4.09
CA GLY A 74 -3.07 -13.93 -3.40
C GLY A 74 -2.02 -13.92 -2.30
N LEU A 75 -0.84 -13.36 -2.57
CA LEU A 75 0.23 -13.25 -1.60
C LEU A 75 -0.12 -12.26 -0.48
N ALA A 76 -0.79 -11.15 -0.79
CA ALA A 76 -1.29 -10.24 0.23
C ALA A 76 -2.31 -10.93 1.15
N ALA A 77 -3.25 -11.69 0.58
CA ALA A 77 -4.20 -12.50 1.34
C ALA A 77 -3.51 -13.56 2.20
N PHE A 78 -2.49 -14.23 1.67
CA PHE A 78 -1.62 -15.15 2.41
C PHE A 78 -0.98 -14.46 3.62
N VAL A 79 -0.32 -13.31 3.44
CA VAL A 79 0.33 -12.58 4.55
C VAL A 79 -0.69 -12.17 5.60
N VAL A 80 -1.81 -11.56 5.20
CA VAL A 80 -2.86 -11.13 6.12
C VAL A 80 -3.45 -12.32 6.89
N ALA A 81 -3.62 -13.47 6.25
CA ALA A 81 -4.12 -14.69 6.88
C ALA A 81 -3.17 -15.28 7.94
N THR A 82 -1.88 -14.93 7.93
CA THR A 82 -0.95 -15.33 9.01
C THR A 82 -1.22 -14.60 10.33
N ILE A 83 -1.80 -13.39 10.27
CA ILE A 83 -1.90 -12.49 11.41
C ILE A 83 -2.82 -13.04 12.52
N PRO A 84 -4.06 -13.51 12.24
CA PRO A 84 -4.95 -14.03 13.28
C PRO A 84 -4.34 -15.18 14.08
N ALA A 85 -3.58 -16.07 13.43
CA ALA A 85 -2.90 -17.18 14.08
C ALA A 85 -1.86 -16.69 15.10
N GLN A 86 -1.13 -15.60 14.78
CA GLN A 86 -0.13 -14.99 15.66
C GLN A 86 -0.78 -14.32 16.89
N PHE A 87 -1.91 -13.62 16.69
CA PHE A 87 -2.67 -13.05 17.79
C PHE A 87 -3.27 -14.13 18.70
N ALA A 88 -3.85 -15.17 18.12
CA ALA A 88 -4.42 -16.29 18.87
C ALA A 88 -3.35 -17.07 19.64
N ALA A 89 -2.19 -17.36 19.03
CA ALA A 89 -1.08 -18.03 19.69
C ALA A 89 -0.54 -17.21 20.87
N GLY A 90 -0.35 -15.90 20.67
CA GLY A 90 0.11 -15.00 21.73
C GLY A 90 -0.87 -14.93 22.91
N ALA A 91 -2.17 -14.79 22.63
CA ALA A 91 -3.20 -14.74 23.68
C ALA A 91 -3.29 -16.07 24.45
N ARG A 92 -3.24 -17.23 23.76
CA ARG A 92 -3.23 -18.55 24.42
C ARG A 92 -2.02 -18.71 25.35
N ALA A 93 -0.84 -18.29 24.92
CA ALA A 93 0.36 -18.36 25.74
C ALA A 93 0.26 -17.52 27.04
N VAL A 94 -0.40 -16.36 26.97
CA VAL A 94 -0.66 -15.55 28.18
C VAL A 94 -1.66 -16.24 29.10
N ARG A 95 -2.71 -16.85 28.55
CA ARG A 95 -3.73 -17.55 29.34
C ARG A 95 -3.20 -18.78 30.05
N GLN A 96 -2.29 -19.52 29.45
CA GLN A 96 -1.67 -20.69 30.10
C GLN A 96 -0.82 -20.32 31.33
N GLY A 97 -0.33 -19.07 31.40
CA GLY A 97 0.42 -18.57 32.55
C GLY A 97 -0.40 -17.73 33.55
N HIS A 98 -1.65 -17.37 33.22
CA HIS A 98 -2.50 -16.50 34.03
C HIS A 98 -3.99 -16.79 33.77
N ASP A 99 -4.79 -17.02 34.82
CA ASP A 99 -6.26 -17.12 34.74
C ASP A 99 -6.89 -15.76 34.40
N THR A 100 -6.85 -15.41 33.12
CA THR A 100 -7.33 -14.13 32.60
C THR A 100 -8.25 -14.34 31.40
N GLY A 101 -9.25 -13.46 31.26
CA GLY A 101 -10.15 -13.45 30.11
C GLY A 101 -9.43 -13.17 28.79
N TRP A 102 -10.01 -13.61 27.67
CA TRP A 102 -9.42 -13.48 26.32
C TRP A 102 -8.99 -12.06 25.96
N ALA A 103 -9.83 -11.06 26.24
CA ALA A 103 -9.53 -9.66 25.92
C ALA A 103 -8.27 -9.16 26.65
N ARG A 104 -8.15 -9.47 27.95
CA ARG A 104 -6.97 -9.11 28.75
C ARG A 104 -5.73 -9.88 28.29
N ALA A 105 -5.88 -11.16 27.97
CA ALA A 105 -4.78 -11.98 27.46
C ALA A 105 -4.24 -11.46 26.12
N LEU A 106 -5.12 -11.03 25.22
CA LEU A 106 -4.76 -10.42 23.94
C LEU A 106 -4.02 -9.08 24.16
N ALA A 107 -4.57 -8.19 24.98
CA ALA A 107 -3.94 -6.92 25.29
C ALA A 107 -2.55 -7.09 25.92
N LEU A 108 -2.40 -8.06 26.82
CA LEU A 108 -1.10 -8.39 27.42
C LEU A 108 -0.13 -9.01 26.41
N ALA A 109 -0.58 -9.90 25.52
CA ALA A 109 0.26 -10.47 24.46
C ALA A 109 0.81 -9.36 23.55
N VAL A 110 -0.07 -8.46 23.10
CA VAL A 110 0.25 -7.36 22.20
C VAL A 110 1.23 -6.37 22.84
N THR A 111 0.96 -5.96 24.08
CA THR A 111 1.82 -4.99 24.80
C THR A 111 3.17 -5.59 25.22
N ARG A 112 3.22 -6.86 25.62
CA ARG A 112 4.48 -7.56 25.98
C ARG A 112 5.37 -7.77 24.76
N ARG A 113 4.80 -8.03 23.57
CA ARG A 113 5.55 -8.28 22.33
C ARG A 113 5.31 -7.20 21.27
N ARG A 114 5.27 -5.93 21.68
CA ARG A 114 4.97 -4.80 20.77
C ARG A 114 5.82 -4.74 19.50
N ARG A 115 7.09 -5.17 19.55
CA ARG A 115 7.95 -5.22 18.36
C ARG A 115 7.44 -6.21 17.32
N LEU A 116 6.99 -7.39 17.76
CA LEU A 116 6.40 -8.40 16.89
C LEU A 116 5.10 -7.87 16.28
N TYR A 117 4.17 -7.42 17.11
CA TYR A 117 2.85 -6.99 16.65
C TYR A 117 2.90 -5.69 15.84
N GLY A 118 3.77 -4.73 16.19
CA GLY A 118 4.03 -3.55 15.37
C GLY A 118 4.68 -3.90 14.03
N GLY A 119 5.59 -4.88 14.01
CA GLY A 119 6.13 -5.44 12.77
C GLY A 119 5.04 -6.06 11.88
N LEU A 120 4.11 -6.82 12.46
CA LEU A 120 2.96 -7.37 11.72
C LEU A 120 2.06 -6.28 11.12
N VAL A 121 1.82 -5.19 11.87
CA VAL A 121 1.08 -4.02 11.35
C VAL A 121 1.84 -3.37 10.19
N VAL A 122 3.16 -3.21 10.30
CA VAL A 122 3.99 -2.72 9.18
C VAL A 122 3.86 -3.64 7.97
N HIS A 123 3.90 -4.97 8.16
CA HIS A 123 3.74 -5.92 7.06
C HIS A 123 2.36 -5.79 6.39
N THR A 124 1.29 -5.57 7.18
CA THR A 124 -0.04 -5.26 6.63
C THR A 124 -0.01 -4.00 5.76
N GLY A 125 0.67 -2.94 6.21
CA GLY A 125 0.84 -1.73 5.42
C GLY A 125 1.60 -1.97 4.11
N VAL A 126 2.69 -2.76 4.14
CA VAL A 126 3.45 -3.09 2.93
C VAL A 126 2.60 -3.88 1.92
N VAL A 127 1.88 -4.92 2.36
CA VAL A 127 1.05 -5.70 1.43
C VAL A 127 -0.14 -4.89 0.92
N LEU A 128 -0.68 -3.97 1.72
CA LEU A 128 -1.70 -3.02 1.27
C LEU A 128 -1.15 -2.09 0.18
N ALA A 129 0.07 -1.57 0.33
CA ALA A 129 0.72 -0.79 -0.72
C ALA A 129 0.96 -1.62 -1.99
N ALA A 130 1.40 -2.87 -1.85
CA ALA A 130 1.61 -3.76 -2.99
C ALA A 130 0.30 -4.02 -3.76
N VAL A 131 -0.81 -4.24 -3.04
CA VAL A 131 -2.16 -4.37 -3.63
C VAL A 131 -2.56 -3.10 -4.38
N ALA A 132 -2.37 -1.92 -3.76
CA ALA A 132 -2.70 -0.65 -4.39
C ALA A 132 -1.90 -0.41 -5.68
N ILE A 133 -0.58 -0.65 -5.66
CA ILE A 133 0.29 -0.52 -6.85
C ILE A 133 -0.12 -1.52 -7.95
N ALA A 134 -0.34 -2.78 -7.58
CA ALA A 134 -0.72 -3.82 -8.54
C ALA A 134 -2.08 -3.51 -9.19
N ALA A 135 -3.04 -3.01 -8.40
CA ALA A 135 -4.35 -2.63 -8.91
C ALA A 135 -4.28 -1.38 -9.79
N SER A 136 -3.59 -0.33 -9.34
CA SER A 136 -3.50 0.94 -10.08
C SER A 136 -2.79 0.77 -11.42
N SER A 137 -1.80 -0.11 -11.48
CA SER A 137 -1.03 -0.37 -12.71
C SER A 137 -1.77 -1.26 -13.71
N ALA A 138 -2.55 -2.23 -13.25
CA ALA A 138 -3.14 -3.24 -14.13
C ALA A 138 -4.60 -2.95 -14.53
N TYR A 139 -5.32 -2.20 -13.70
CA TYR A 139 -6.75 -1.94 -13.88
C TYR A 139 -7.06 -0.45 -14.03
N GLY A 140 -6.04 0.36 -14.33
CA GLY A 140 -6.22 1.74 -14.77
C GLY A 140 -6.84 1.80 -16.16
N SER A 141 -7.54 2.90 -16.44
CA SER A 141 -8.07 3.19 -17.79
C SER A 141 -7.79 4.65 -18.13
N GLU A 142 -7.42 4.91 -19.37
CA GLU A 142 -7.12 6.27 -19.81
C GLU A 142 -7.59 6.53 -21.22
N GLY A 143 -7.86 7.79 -21.50
CA GLY A 143 -8.17 8.30 -22.82
C GLY A 143 -7.60 9.70 -22.97
N GLU A 144 -7.20 10.03 -24.19
CA GLU A 144 -6.70 11.35 -24.54
C GLU A 144 -7.39 11.81 -25.81
N GLN A 145 -8.01 12.98 -25.74
CA GLN A 145 -8.76 13.52 -26.87
C GLN A 145 -8.58 15.03 -26.97
N ARG A 146 -8.53 15.51 -28.21
CA ARG A 146 -8.63 16.93 -28.53
C ARG A 146 -10.11 17.32 -28.50
N LEU A 147 -10.43 18.31 -27.68
CA LEU A 147 -11.78 18.83 -27.48
C LEU A 147 -11.84 20.30 -27.88
N GLU A 148 -12.91 20.71 -28.55
CA GLU A 148 -13.30 22.12 -28.62
C GLU A 148 -14.11 22.51 -27.37
N ILE A 149 -14.26 23.80 -27.11
CA ILE A 149 -15.07 24.27 -25.98
C ILE A 149 -16.52 23.82 -26.20
N GLY A 150 -17.07 23.09 -25.22
CA GLY A 150 -18.38 22.44 -25.28
C GLY A 150 -18.31 20.94 -25.55
N ASP A 151 -17.21 20.45 -26.12
CA ASP A 151 -17.04 19.03 -26.40
C ASP A 151 -16.75 18.23 -25.13
N SER A 152 -17.10 16.95 -25.19
CA SER A 152 -16.84 16.00 -24.12
C SER A 152 -16.36 14.64 -24.64
N PHE A 153 -15.64 13.94 -23.79
CA PHE A 153 -15.29 12.53 -24.00
C PHE A 153 -15.37 11.76 -22.70
N SER A 154 -15.47 10.44 -22.80
CA SER A 154 -15.66 9.58 -21.64
C SER A 154 -14.60 8.49 -21.54
N VAL A 155 -14.19 8.22 -20.29
CA VAL A 155 -13.32 7.10 -19.93
C VAL A 155 -14.00 6.34 -18.81
N GLY A 156 -14.31 5.06 -19.03
CA GLY A 156 -15.10 4.27 -18.08
C GLY A 156 -16.45 4.94 -17.77
N SER A 157 -16.67 5.27 -16.51
CA SER A 157 -17.89 5.96 -16.05
C SER A 157 -17.73 7.47 -15.83
N HIS A 158 -16.61 8.05 -16.26
CA HIS A 158 -16.38 9.49 -16.18
C HIS A 158 -16.52 10.15 -17.54
N THR A 159 -17.07 11.36 -17.53
CA THR A 159 -17.15 12.24 -18.70
C THR A 159 -16.45 13.54 -18.37
N ALA A 160 -15.49 13.93 -19.20
CA ALA A 160 -14.77 15.19 -19.13
C ALA A 160 -15.26 16.11 -20.24
N THR A 161 -15.71 17.31 -19.87
CA THR A 161 -16.22 18.33 -20.80
C THR A 161 -15.36 19.58 -20.73
N LEU A 162 -14.84 20.04 -21.86
CA LEU A 162 -14.06 21.28 -21.90
C LEU A 162 -15.04 22.47 -21.84
N VAL A 163 -15.01 23.24 -20.76
CA VAL A 163 -15.91 24.39 -20.58
C VAL A 163 -15.24 25.74 -20.85
N GLY A 164 -13.91 25.77 -20.88
CA GLY A 164 -13.17 26.98 -21.22
C GLY A 164 -11.67 26.81 -21.13
N ILE A 165 -10.94 27.80 -21.63
CA ILE A 165 -9.49 27.86 -21.56
C ILE A 165 -9.13 29.25 -21.04
N ASP A 166 -8.45 29.28 -19.91
CA ASP A 166 -7.98 30.51 -19.28
C ASP A 166 -6.46 30.61 -19.42
N SER A 167 -5.96 31.83 -19.28
CA SER A 167 -4.53 32.06 -19.29
C SER A 167 -4.16 33.19 -18.37
N GLU A 168 -3.12 32.95 -17.61
CA GLU A 168 -2.57 33.87 -16.65
C GLU A 168 -1.13 34.14 -17.03
N ARG A 169 -0.76 35.42 -17.16
CA ARG A 169 0.61 35.83 -17.39
C ARG A 169 1.09 36.63 -16.19
N THR A 170 2.22 36.20 -15.65
CA THR A 170 2.96 36.88 -14.58
C THR A 170 4.38 37.17 -15.07
N ASP A 171 5.13 37.99 -14.36
CA ASP A 171 6.53 38.30 -14.68
C ASP A 171 7.43 37.06 -14.71
N ARG A 172 7.03 35.99 -14.01
CA ARG A 172 7.83 34.77 -13.84
C ARG A 172 7.39 33.61 -14.72
N ARG A 173 6.13 33.58 -15.15
CA ARG A 173 5.56 32.48 -15.95
C ARG A 173 4.31 32.89 -16.71
N MET A 174 4.04 32.17 -17.79
CA MET A 174 2.74 32.14 -18.45
C MET A 174 2.09 30.79 -18.17
N ALA A 175 0.89 30.76 -17.61
CA ALA A 175 0.09 29.55 -17.43
C ALA A 175 -1.11 29.56 -18.38
N ILE A 176 -1.43 28.39 -18.93
CA ILE A 176 -2.66 28.14 -19.68
C ILE A 176 -3.38 27.01 -18.96
N SER A 177 -4.61 27.23 -18.54
CA SER A 177 -5.43 26.24 -17.84
C SER A 177 -6.68 25.90 -18.64
N ALA A 178 -6.97 24.61 -18.80
CA ALA A 178 -8.25 24.16 -19.34
C ALA A 178 -9.22 23.97 -18.18
N ARG A 179 -10.38 24.64 -18.21
CA ARG A 179 -11.49 24.36 -17.30
C ARG A 179 -12.25 23.17 -17.83
N VAL A 180 -12.23 22.09 -17.07
CA VAL A 180 -12.82 20.80 -17.44
C VAL A 180 -13.86 20.42 -16.40
N ALA A 181 -15.13 20.38 -16.79
CA ALA A 181 -16.19 19.84 -15.94
C ALA A 181 -16.12 18.31 -15.97
N LEU A 182 -16.01 17.70 -14.79
CA LEU A 182 -15.94 16.26 -14.65
C LEU A 182 -17.25 15.74 -14.06
N SER A 183 -17.80 14.68 -14.64
CA SER A 183 -18.98 14.01 -14.11
C SER A 183 -18.79 12.50 -14.07
N ARG A 184 -19.56 11.82 -13.21
CA ARG A 184 -19.53 10.37 -13.02
C ARG A 184 -20.94 9.80 -12.99
N GLY A 185 -21.32 9.07 -14.04
CA GLY A 185 -22.67 8.51 -14.16
C GLY A 185 -23.78 9.55 -13.97
N GLY A 186 -23.59 10.76 -14.52
CA GLY A 186 -24.51 11.89 -14.40
C GLY A 186 -24.38 12.73 -13.13
N ARG A 187 -23.60 12.30 -12.13
CA ARG A 187 -23.28 13.12 -10.95
C ARG A 187 -22.14 14.09 -11.28
N ASP A 188 -22.36 15.38 -11.04
CA ASP A 188 -21.32 16.40 -11.16
C ASP A 188 -20.25 16.23 -10.07
N LEU A 189 -18.98 16.24 -10.48
CA LEU A 189 -17.80 16.21 -9.61
C LEU A 189 -17.10 17.58 -9.54
N GLY A 190 -17.62 18.56 -10.28
CA GLY A 190 -17.12 19.93 -10.32
C GLY A 190 -16.20 20.23 -11.49
N VAL A 191 -15.69 21.46 -11.50
CA VAL A 191 -14.80 21.96 -12.55
C VAL A 191 -13.35 21.91 -12.05
N HIS A 192 -12.52 21.26 -12.85
CA HIS A 192 -11.09 21.08 -12.61
C HIS A 192 -10.29 21.94 -13.59
N ALA A 193 -9.10 22.38 -13.18
CA ALA A 193 -8.28 23.30 -13.97
C ALA A 193 -6.85 22.75 -14.19
N PRO A 194 -6.66 21.64 -14.93
CA PRO A 194 -5.32 21.23 -15.35
C PRO A 194 -4.64 22.33 -16.17
N ALA A 195 -3.34 22.52 -15.98
CA ALA A 195 -2.62 23.65 -16.56
C ALA A 195 -1.27 23.27 -17.15
N LEU A 196 -0.80 24.07 -18.11
CA LEU A 196 0.55 24.09 -18.63
C LEU A 196 1.21 25.43 -18.28
N SER A 197 2.34 25.37 -17.58
CA SER A 197 3.12 26.55 -17.19
C SER A 197 4.39 26.65 -18.02
N PHE A 198 4.60 27.79 -18.66
CA PHE A 198 5.77 28.15 -19.44
C PHE A 198 6.64 29.09 -18.63
N TYR A 199 7.91 28.70 -18.43
CA TYR A 199 8.90 29.49 -17.71
C TYR A 199 9.98 29.96 -18.69
N PRO A 200 10.42 31.24 -18.65
CA PRO A 200 11.42 31.76 -19.58
C PRO A 200 12.74 30.99 -19.60
N SER A 201 13.13 30.39 -18.46
CA SER A 201 14.35 29.62 -18.29
C SER A 201 14.20 28.12 -18.60
N ALA A 202 13.01 27.65 -18.96
CA ALA A 202 12.73 26.24 -19.25
C ALA A 202 12.46 26.04 -20.75
N SER A 203 13.03 24.98 -21.32
CA SER A 203 12.82 24.61 -22.73
C SER A 203 11.49 23.89 -22.99
N GLN A 204 10.80 23.45 -21.93
CA GLN A 204 9.54 22.71 -22.00
C GLN A 204 8.53 23.28 -21.01
N ALA A 205 7.25 23.22 -21.38
CA ALA A 205 6.15 23.55 -20.49
C ALA A 205 6.04 22.51 -19.37
N ILE A 206 5.69 22.96 -18.17
CA ILE A 206 5.48 22.12 -16.99
C ILE A 206 3.98 21.93 -16.79
N GLY A 207 3.51 20.70 -16.92
CA GLY A 207 2.12 20.32 -16.65
C GLY A 207 1.81 20.28 -15.16
N THR A 208 0.72 20.92 -14.76
CA THR A 208 0.09 20.79 -13.45
C THR A 208 -1.22 20.02 -13.63
N PRO A 209 -1.26 18.72 -13.31
CA PRO A 209 -2.49 17.96 -13.42
C PRO A 209 -3.50 18.42 -12.37
N SER A 210 -4.79 18.24 -12.66
CA SER A 210 -5.84 18.34 -11.66
C SER A 210 -6.33 16.95 -11.30
N VAL A 211 -6.65 16.71 -10.03
CA VAL A 211 -7.04 15.38 -9.53
C VAL A 211 -8.37 15.49 -8.80
N ASP A 212 -9.31 14.63 -9.17
CA ASP A 212 -10.47 14.30 -8.33
C ASP A 212 -10.16 13.01 -7.57
N SER A 213 -10.06 13.09 -6.25
CA SER A 213 -9.68 11.96 -5.40
C SER A 213 -10.89 11.31 -4.74
N GLY A 214 -11.01 9.99 -4.88
CA GLY A 214 -12.07 9.20 -4.28
C GLY A 214 -11.54 7.96 -3.59
N ALA A 215 -12.29 7.41 -2.62
CA ALA A 215 -11.79 6.32 -1.77
C ALA A 215 -11.28 5.07 -2.53
N LEU A 216 -11.82 4.77 -3.72
CA LEU A 216 -11.45 3.60 -4.52
C LEU A 216 -10.77 3.93 -5.86
N ARG A 217 -10.85 5.19 -6.32
CA ARG A 217 -10.22 5.63 -7.56
C ARG A 217 -9.95 7.12 -7.53
N ASP A 218 -8.90 7.50 -8.24
CA ASP A 218 -8.59 8.89 -8.57
C ASP A 218 -8.78 9.13 -10.07
N ALA A 219 -9.28 10.31 -10.43
CA ALA A 219 -9.37 10.78 -11.80
C ALA A 219 -8.35 11.91 -12.02
N TYR A 220 -7.37 11.65 -12.87
CA TYR A 220 -6.33 12.60 -13.24
C TYR A 220 -6.70 13.25 -14.56
N LEU A 221 -6.80 14.57 -14.54
CA LEU A 221 -6.93 15.41 -15.72
C LEU A 221 -5.58 16.06 -16.00
N VAL A 222 -5.09 15.86 -17.21
CA VAL A 222 -3.82 16.41 -17.68
C VAL A 222 -4.08 17.20 -18.95
N LEU A 223 -3.59 18.43 -18.99
CA LEU A 223 -3.59 19.25 -20.18
C LEU A 223 -2.31 18.96 -20.96
N THR A 224 -2.41 18.32 -22.12
CA THR A 224 -1.26 17.95 -22.95
C THR A 224 -0.88 19.07 -23.89
N SER A 225 -1.87 19.71 -24.53
CA SER A 225 -1.65 20.82 -25.45
C SER A 225 -2.89 21.69 -25.60
N VAL A 226 -2.68 22.92 -26.08
CA VAL A 226 -3.73 23.89 -26.41
C VAL A 226 -3.38 24.46 -27.77
N ASN A 227 -4.38 24.75 -28.60
CA ASN A 227 -4.15 25.44 -29.87
C ASN A 227 -3.87 26.93 -29.68
N ASP A 228 -3.25 27.57 -30.68
CA ASP A 228 -2.90 29.00 -30.59
C ASP A 228 -4.11 29.91 -30.39
N ALA A 229 -5.25 29.57 -31.00
CA ALA A 229 -6.51 30.29 -30.86
C ALA A 229 -7.21 30.08 -29.50
N ARG A 230 -6.74 29.14 -28.66
CA ARG A 230 -7.30 28.80 -27.34
C ARG A 230 -8.79 28.44 -27.37
N THR A 231 -9.20 27.78 -28.44
CA THR A 231 -10.55 27.25 -28.65
C THR A 231 -10.60 25.73 -28.48
N ALA A 232 -9.45 25.06 -28.47
CA ALA A 232 -9.36 23.62 -28.35
C ALA A 232 -8.16 23.18 -27.51
N ALA A 233 -8.35 22.15 -26.69
CA ALA A 233 -7.34 21.57 -25.82
C ALA A 233 -7.31 20.05 -25.97
N THR A 234 -6.10 19.47 -25.93
CA THR A 234 -5.92 18.02 -25.79
C THR A 234 -5.85 17.68 -24.31
N ILE A 235 -6.83 16.94 -23.84
CA ILE A 235 -6.98 16.56 -22.44
C ILE A 235 -6.83 15.05 -22.33
N ARG A 236 -5.99 14.61 -21.39
CA ARG A 236 -5.91 13.21 -20.97
C ARG A 236 -6.66 13.04 -19.65
N LEU A 237 -7.57 12.07 -19.64
CA LEU A 237 -8.27 11.60 -18.45
C LEU A 237 -7.78 10.20 -18.11
N ALA A 238 -7.11 10.05 -16.97
CA ALA A 238 -6.63 8.76 -16.47
C ALA A 238 -7.32 8.40 -15.15
N LEU A 239 -7.91 7.21 -15.09
CA LEU A 239 -8.62 6.68 -13.95
C LEU A 239 -7.77 5.60 -13.29
N ASN A 240 -7.27 5.87 -12.10
CA ASN A 240 -6.35 4.98 -11.40
C ASN A 240 -7.02 4.43 -10.14
N PRO A 241 -7.32 3.12 -10.06
CA PRO A 241 -7.91 2.53 -8.87
C PRO A 241 -6.89 2.42 -7.73
N LEU A 242 -7.38 2.51 -6.49
CA LEU A 242 -6.66 2.27 -5.23
C LEU A 242 -5.44 3.16 -4.93
N VAL A 243 -5.15 4.21 -5.71
CA VAL A 243 -4.03 5.13 -5.42
C VAL A 243 -4.13 5.76 -4.01
N PRO A 244 -5.30 6.20 -3.51
CA PRO A 244 -5.39 6.73 -2.15
C PRO A 244 -5.03 5.74 -1.04
N TRP A 245 -5.14 4.44 -1.32
CA TRP A 245 -4.75 3.40 -0.37
C TRP A 245 -3.24 3.31 -0.16
N LEU A 246 -2.41 3.95 -1.01
CA LEU A 246 -0.98 4.13 -0.74
C LEU A 246 -0.75 5.02 0.47
N TRP A 247 -1.58 6.06 0.65
CA TRP A 247 -1.52 6.92 1.83
C TRP A 247 -1.98 6.19 3.08
N VAL A 248 -3.07 5.40 2.96
CA VAL A 248 -3.54 4.53 4.05
C VAL A 248 -2.45 3.52 4.44
N ALA A 249 -1.82 2.87 3.47
CA ALA A 249 -0.69 1.97 3.69
C ALA A 249 0.48 2.66 4.40
N GLY A 250 0.84 3.87 3.95
CA GLY A 250 1.84 4.72 4.60
C GLY A 250 1.50 4.98 6.08
N GLY A 251 0.26 5.39 6.35
CA GLY A 251 -0.24 5.60 7.71
C GLY A 251 -0.19 4.34 8.57
N VAL A 252 -0.58 3.19 8.03
CA VAL A 252 -0.51 1.88 8.71
C VAL A 252 0.94 1.52 9.05
N MET A 253 1.88 1.71 8.12
CA MET A 253 3.30 1.45 8.38
C MET A 253 3.86 2.37 9.46
N VAL A 254 3.55 3.67 9.41
CA VAL A 254 3.97 4.63 10.45
C VAL A 254 3.39 4.24 11.81
N ALA A 255 2.10 3.91 11.89
CA ALA A 255 1.46 3.48 13.12
C ALA A 255 2.11 2.21 13.69
N GLY A 256 2.38 1.21 12.84
CA GLY A 256 3.06 -0.02 13.23
C GLY A 256 4.49 0.21 13.72
N ALA A 257 5.24 1.09 13.05
CA ALA A 257 6.60 1.45 13.43
C ALA A 257 6.65 2.21 14.76
N LEU A 258 5.76 3.19 14.96
CA LEU A 258 5.62 3.91 16.23
C LEU A 258 5.24 2.96 17.37
N PHE A 259 4.32 2.04 17.13
CA PHE A 259 3.91 1.04 18.12
C PHE A 259 5.07 0.08 18.48
N ALA A 260 5.85 -0.36 17.50
CA ALA A 260 7.03 -1.20 17.72
C ALA A 260 8.15 -0.47 18.48
N GLY A 261 8.34 0.83 18.18
CA GLY A 261 9.37 1.69 18.76
C GLY A 261 9.04 2.23 20.16
N TRP A 262 7.78 2.17 20.59
CA TRP A 262 7.37 2.74 21.88
C TRP A 262 8.16 2.14 23.06
N PRO A 263 8.60 2.94 24.04
CA PRO A 263 9.33 2.43 25.20
C PRO A 263 8.46 1.48 26.03
N GLY A 264 8.98 0.31 26.36
CA GLY A 264 8.33 -0.56 27.32
C GLY A 264 8.87 -0.37 28.70
N ARG A 265 8.09 -0.82 29.68
CA ARG A 265 8.60 -1.13 31.01
C ARG A 265 9.75 -2.14 30.83
N ARG A 266 10.99 -1.68 30.99
CA ARG A 266 12.17 -2.55 31.05
C ARG A 266 11.92 -3.54 32.19
N PRO A 267 12.05 -4.86 31.98
CA PRO A 267 12.14 -5.78 33.11
C PRO A 267 13.28 -5.30 34.00
N ARG A 268 13.03 -5.14 35.31
CA ARG A 268 14.11 -4.87 36.27
C ARG A 268 15.15 -5.98 36.09
N PRO A 269 16.46 -5.66 36.03
CA PRO A 269 17.50 -6.69 36.12
C PRO A 269 17.18 -7.57 37.32
N ALA A 270 17.16 -8.89 37.12
CA ALA A 270 16.99 -9.81 38.25
C ALA A 270 18.11 -9.51 39.26
N THR A 271 17.74 -9.27 40.51
CA THR A 271 18.71 -9.14 41.61
C THR A 271 19.60 -10.39 41.57
N PRO A 272 20.94 -10.25 41.54
CA PRO A 272 21.83 -11.40 41.58
C PRO A 272 21.46 -12.28 42.77
N ALA A 273 21.37 -13.60 42.56
CA ALA A 273 21.14 -14.53 43.65
C ALA A 273 22.24 -14.35 44.72
N PRO A 274 21.90 -14.34 46.03
CA PRO A 274 22.89 -14.25 47.07
C PRO A 274 23.90 -15.41 46.93
N PRO A 275 25.20 -15.17 47.20
CA PRO A 275 26.22 -16.20 47.09
C PRO A 275 25.87 -17.40 48.00
N PRO A 276 26.18 -18.63 47.58
CA PRO A 276 25.92 -19.81 48.39
C PRO A 276 26.62 -19.68 49.74
N VAL A 277 25.86 -19.92 50.82
CA VAL A 277 26.39 -19.93 52.19
C VAL A 277 27.40 -21.08 52.31
N PRO A 278 28.64 -20.85 52.78
CA PRO A 278 29.61 -21.92 52.96
C PRO A 278 29.08 -22.92 53.98
N VAL A 279 29.02 -24.19 53.59
CA VAL A 279 28.73 -25.30 54.49
C VAL A 279 29.92 -25.42 55.44
N ALA A 280 29.69 -25.23 56.73
CA ALA A 280 30.70 -25.47 57.74
C ALA A 280 31.08 -26.96 57.72
N GLU A 281 32.34 -27.27 57.41
CA GLU A 281 32.89 -28.61 57.63
C GLU A 281 32.83 -28.92 59.12
N GLU A 282 31.97 -29.88 59.46
CA GLU A 282 31.91 -30.48 60.79
C GLU A 282 33.20 -31.30 60.98
N ILE A 283 34.15 -30.72 61.71
CA ILE A 283 35.39 -31.37 62.11
C ILE A 283 35.04 -32.43 63.16
N THR A 284 34.86 -33.68 62.74
CA THR A 284 34.82 -34.83 63.66
C THR A 284 36.25 -35.23 64.03
N SER A 285 36.58 -35.10 65.31
CA SER A 285 37.81 -35.57 65.96
C SER A 285 37.87 -37.10 66.07
#